data_AF-A0A2E4HFC4-F1
#
_entry.id   AF-A0A2E4HFC4-F1
#
_cell.length_a   1.000
_cell.length_b   1.000
_cell.length_c   1.000
_cell.angle_alpha   90.00
_cell.angle_beta   90.00
_cell.angle_gamma   90.00
#
_symmetry.space_group_name_H-M   'P 1'
#
loop_
_entity.id
_entity.type
_entity.pdbx_description
1 polymer ?
#
loop_
_entity_poly.entity_id
_entity_poly.type
_entity_poly.pdbx_seq_one_letter_code
_entity_poly.pdbx_strand_id
1 'polypeptide(L)' 'MVKISVIIPLYNKEKHIKETLDSLCNQTVTDFEAIVVDDG' A
#
# COMPACT_ATOMS: atom_id res chain seq x y z
N MET A 1 2.49 -3.09 -18.24
CA MET A 1 1.29 -3.63 -17.57
C MET A 1 1.76 -4.05 -16.21
N VAL A 2 1.21 -3.47 -15.14
CA VAL A 2 1.63 -3.75 -13.77
C VAL A 2 1.28 -5.20 -13.42
N LYS A 3 2.17 -5.95 -12.77
CA LYS A 3 1.94 -7.37 -12.47
C LYS A 3 1.07 -7.60 -11.24
N ILE A 4 1.10 -6.68 -10.28
CA ILE A 4 0.41 -6.81 -9.00
C ILE A 4 -0.21 -5.46 -8.62
N SER A 5 -1.50 -5.45 -8.28
CA SER A 5 -2.16 -4.29 -7.69
C SER A 5 -2.44 -4.57 -6.22
N VAL A 6 -1.87 -3.76 -5.33
CA VAL A 6 -2.01 -3.87 -3.88
C VAL A 6 -3.04 -2.84 -3.41
N ILE A 7 -4.22 -3.28 -3.01
CA ILE A 7 -5.31 -2.41 -2.56
C ILE A 7 -5.29 -2.33 -1.03
N ILE A 8 -5.17 -1.12 -0.48
CA ILE A 8 -5.08 -0.86 0.95
C ILE A 8 -6.28 -0.01 1.38
N PRO A 9 -7.35 -0.60 1.95
CA PRO A 9 -8.40 0.17 2.59
C PRO A 9 -7.87 0.78 3.90
N LEU A 10 -8.03 2.09 4.03
CA LEU A 10 -7.61 2.86 5.19
C LEU A 10 -8.87 3.44 5.87
N TYR A 11 -9.05 3.12 7.15
CA TYR A 11 -10.12 3.66 7.99
C TYR A 11 -9.57 3.90 9.39
N ASN A 12 -9.52 5.15 9.84
CA ASN A 12 -9.01 5.56 11.16
C ASN A 12 -7.65 4.91 11.58
N LYS A 13 -6.79 4.56 10.62
CA LYS A 13 -5.51 3.83 10.84
C LYS A 13 -4.28 4.59 10.35
N GLU A 14 -4.32 5.92 10.40
CA GLU A 14 -3.23 6.82 10.02
C GLU A 14 -1.86 6.47 10.65
N LYS A 15 -1.87 5.87 11.84
CA LYS A 15 -0.63 5.49 12.56
C LYS A 15 0.12 4.30 11.93
N HIS A 16 -0.56 3.43 11.19
CA HIS A 16 0.01 2.19 10.64
C HIS A 16 0.25 2.24 9.14
N ILE A 17 -0.31 3.23 8.44
CA ILE A 17 -0.15 3.33 6.99
C ILE A 17 1.31 3.57 6.59
N LYS A 18 2.07 4.32 7.40
CA LYS A 18 3.50 4.55 7.16
C LYS A 18 4.29 3.25 7.14
N GLU A 19 4.15 2.42 8.17
CA GLU A 19 4.83 1.12 8.27
C GLU A 19 4.45 0.19 7.11
N THR A 20 3.17 0.24 6.70
CA THR A 20 2.66 -0.54 5.56
C THR A 20 3.32 -0.10 4.24
N LEU A 21 3.39 1.20 3.99
CA LEU A 21 4.02 1.75 2.79
C LEU A 21 5.54 1.52 2.79
N ASP A 22 6.21 1.70 3.94
CA ASP A 22 7.64 1.41 4.09
C ASP A 22 7.92 -0.08 3.81
N SER A 23 7.04 -0.99 4.23
CA SER A 23 7.14 -2.42 3.92
C SER A 23 6.98 -2.71 2.41
N LEU A 24 6.06 -2.03 1.73
CA LEU A 24 5.87 -2.17 0.28
C LEU A 24 7.07 -1.63 -0.51
N CYS A 25 7.63 -0.49 -0.11
CA CYS A 25 8.82 0.07 -0.73
C CYS A 25 10.05 -0.84 -0.63
N ASN A 26 10.11 -1.73 0.37
CA ASN A 26 11.21 -2.67 0.59
C ASN A 26 10.98 -4.06 -0.04
N GLN A 27 9.92 -4.26 -0.83
CA GLN A 27 9.68 -5.54 -1.51
C GLN A 27 10.71 -5.79 -2.62
N THR A 28 11.08 -7.06 -2.81
CA THR A 28 11.98 -7.49 -3.90
C THR A 28 11.30 -7.47 -5.27
N VAL A 29 9.96 -7.56 -5.29
CA VAL A 29 9.15 -7.37 -6.49
C VAL A 29 8.78 -5.90 -6.58
N THR A 30 9.16 -5.23 -7.68
CA THR A 30 8.97 -3.78 -7.87
C THR A 30 7.92 -3.43 -8.93
N ASP A 31 7.43 -4.43 -9.67
CA ASP A 31 6.42 -4.25 -10.71
C ASP A 31 5.00 -4.35 -10.11
N PHE A 32 4.70 -3.42 -9.21
CA PHE A 32 3.41 -3.31 -8.54
C PHE A 32 2.94 -1.86 -8.45
N GLU A 33 1.64 -1.69 -8.22
CA GLU A 33 1.03 -0.43 -7.84
C GLU A 33 0.37 -0.59 -6.47
N ALA A 34 0.42 0.45 -5.65
CA ALA A 34 -0.26 0.50 -4.35
C ALA A 34 -1.39 1.54 -4.43
N ILE A 35 -2.62 1.10 -4.20
CA ILE A 35 -3.83 1.93 -4.24
C ILE A 35 -4.36 2.01 -2.82
N VAL A 36 -4.19 3.17 -2.18
CA VAL A 36 -4.74 3.43 -0.85
C VAL A 36 -6.13 4.05 -1.01
N VAL A 37 -7.13 3.41 -0.42
CA VAL A 37 -8.52 3.88 -0.44
C VAL A 37 -8.87 4.31 0.97
N ASP A 38 -8.92 5.62 1.20
CA ASP A 38 -9.33 6.21 2.47
C ASP A 38 -10.85 6.38 2.50
N ASP A 39 -11.50 5.81 3.51
CA ASP A 39 -12.96 5.82 3.71
C ASP A 39 -13.39 6.67 4.94
N GLY A 40 -12.46 7.40 5.57
CA GLY A 40 -12.73 8.38 6.66
C GLY A 40 -12.85 7.79 8.06
#